data_AF-A0A6B9TH14-F1
#
_entry.id   AF-A0A6B9TH14-F1
#
_cell.length_a   1.000
_cell.length_b   1.000
_cell.length_c   1.000
_cell.angle_alpha   90.00
_cell.angle_beta   90.00
_cell.angle_gamma   90.00
#
_symmetry.space_group_name_H-M   'P 1'
#
loop_
_entity.id
_entity.type
_entity.pdbx_description
1 polymer ?
#
loop_
_entity_poly.entity_id
_entity_poly.type
_entity_poly.pdbx_seq_one_letter_code
_entity_poly.pdbx_strand_id
1 'polypeptide(L)'
;MDPMITGLGVVALMGAAATIAGAAEDLESDVGSQSNPNSQVQLAPQMGHLHRIINKAVSGEPVAYGTWCGIAGSVAYVLLNSMQLPVIMAIAVGSVIAAMVHTTYAVTSHMGRIVSQSQFNQPLFMDMLVQHLGPIAGHGFIVTFCIVGLSYLMTLPIPGFGHPFPLPLLAVLWGITVGAIGSSTGDVHYGAEREYQQYPFGGGIPVAIHGDITTKAELGARNSMDVAHFCAKYGGPLTGFAFGAIVFLSFWNTIVFGITGGIISGLIIVLLLIILNNRLEVFARNTYGPYKEDE
;
A
#
# COMPACT_ATOMS: atom_id res chain seq x y z
N MET A 1 6.46 6.90 -35.04
CA MET A 1 5.29 6.64 -34.18
C MET A 1 4.80 8.00 -33.70
N ASP A 2 3.49 8.24 -33.68
CA ASP A 2 2.94 9.51 -33.18
C ASP A 2 3.39 9.72 -31.71
N PRO A 3 4.03 10.86 -31.37
CA PRO A 3 4.43 11.18 -30.00
C PRO A 3 3.28 11.08 -29.00
N MET A 4 2.05 11.40 -29.41
CA MET A 4 0.86 11.27 -28.55
C MET A 4 0.53 9.80 -28.26
N ILE A 5 0.54 8.94 -29.28
CA ILE A 5 0.28 7.50 -29.12
C ILE A 5 1.36 6.86 -28.24
N THR A 6 2.62 7.26 -28.43
CA THR A 6 3.74 6.75 -27.63
C THR A 6 3.62 7.19 -26.18
N GLY A 7 3.31 8.47 -25.93
CA GLY A 7 3.10 9.00 -24.59
C GLY A 7 1.93 8.33 -23.87
N LEU A 8 0.78 8.16 -24.53
CA LEU A 8 -0.38 7.46 -23.97
C LEU A 8 -0.08 5.98 -23.68
N GLY A 9 0.72 5.32 -24.52
CA GLY A 9 1.20 3.96 -24.25
C GLY A 9 2.04 3.87 -22.98
N VAL A 10 2.93 4.85 -22.74
CA VAL A 10 3.72 4.92 -21.51
C VAL A 10 2.84 5.22 -20.30
N VAL A 11 1.87 6.14 -20.41
CA VAL A 11 0.91 6.40 -19.32
C VAL A 11 0.09 5.15 -18.98
N ALA A 12 -0.34 4.38 -19.99
CA ALA A 12 -1.07 3.14 -19.77
C ALA A 12 -0.20 2.10 -19.04
N LEU A 13 1.08 1.97 -19.41
CA LEU A 13 2.04 1.11 -18.71
C LEU A 13 2.28 1.56 -17.27
N MET A 14 2.39 2.88 -17.03
CA MET A 14 2.51 3.44 -15.68
C MET A 14 1.27 3.17 -14.84
N GLY A 15 0.07 3.36 -15.41
CA GLY A 15 -1.19 3.05 -14.76
C GLY A 15 -1.29 1.57 -14.39
N ALA A 16 -0.91 0.67 -15.29
CA ALA A 16 -0.88 -0.77 -15.01
C ALA A 16 0.13 -1.14 -13.91
N ALA A 17 1.34 -0.57 -13.96
CA ALA A 17 2.34 -0.77 -12.92
C ALA A 17 1.86 -0.25 -11.56
N ALA A 18 1.22 0.93 -11.54
CA ALA A 18 0.61 1.48 -10.33
C ALA A 18 -0.52 0.60 -9.82
N THR A 19 -1.39 0.07 -10.67
CA THR A 19 -2.45 -0.85 -10.24
C THR A 19 -1.90 -2.10 -9.56
N ILE A 20 -0.86 -2.70 -10.14
CA ILE A 20 -0.21 -3.88 -9.56
C ILE A 20 0.47 -3.50 -8.24
N ALA A 21 1.16 -2.36 -8.18
CA ALA A 21 1.82 -1.87 -6.97
C ALA A 21 0.81 -1.64 -5.84
N GLY A 22 -0.29 -0.93 -6.09
CA GLY A 22 -1.29 -0.65 -5.06
C GLY A 22 -1.96 -1.91 -4.53
N ALA A 23 -2.27 -2.87 -5.41
CA ALA A 23 -2.84 -4.15 -4.97
C ALA A 23 -1.84 -4.98 -4.16
N ALA A 24 -0.58 -5.04 -4.58
CA ALA A 24 0.44 -5.78 -3.85
C ALA A 24 0.78 -5.13 -2.51
N GLU A 25 0.78 -3.80 -2.45
CA GLU A 25 1.08 -3.03 -1.25
C GLU A 25 0.05 -3.30 -0.15
N ASP A 26 -1.24 -3.29 -0.50
CA ASP A 26 -2.32 -3.61 0.43
C ASP A 26 -2.17 -5.02 1.02
N LEU A 27 -1.99 -6.02 0.13
CA LEU A 27 -1.84 -7.41 0.56
C LEU A 27 -0.59 -7.64 1.40
N GLU A 28 0.48 -6.91 1.13
CA GLU A 28 1.69 -6.94 1.94
C GLU A 28 1.44 -6.36 3.34
N SER A 29 0.77 -5.21 3.41
CA SER A 29 0.42 -4.58 4.67
C SER A 29 -0.53 -5.45 5.49
N ASP A 30 -1.45 -6.16 4.83
CA ASP A 30 -2.36 -7.11 5.48
C ASP A 30 -1.62 -8.31 6.07
N VAL A 31 -0.69 -8.91 5.32
CA VAL A 31 0.08 -10.05 5.82
C VAL A 31 0.93 -9.65 7.04
N GLY A 32 1.50 -8.46 7.06
CA GLY A 32 2.32 -8.03 8.19
C GLY A 32 1.65 -7.06 9.17
N SER A 33 0.37 -6.78 9.01
CA SER A 33 -0.44 -5.88 9.85
C SER A 33 0.26 -4.54 10.13
N GLN A 34 0.56 -3.79 9.06
CA GLN A 34 1.28 -2.51 9.16
C GLN A 34 0.34 -1.28 9.24
N SER A 35 -0.88 -1.39 8.71
CA SER A 35 -1.74 -0.23 8.45
C SER A 35 -2.64 0.19 9.61
N ASN A 36 -3.54 1.17 9.43
CA ASN A 36 -4.49 1.55 10.49
C ASN A 36 -5.94 1.26 10.09
N PRO A 37 -6.69 0.41 10.81
CA PRO A 37 -6.44 -0.04 12.18
C PRO A 37 -5.64 -1.36 12.29
N ASN A 38 -5.10 -1.88 11.19
CA ASN A 38 -4.44 -3.19 11.13
C ASN A 38 -3.30 -3.40 12.16
N SER A 39 -2.57 -2.33 12.47
CA SER A 39 -1.45 -2.29 13.40
C SER A 39 -1.89 -2.24 14.86
N GLN A 40 -3.17 -1.97 15.12
CA GLN A 40 -3.77 -1.94 16.46
C GLN A 40 -3.85 -3.33 17.10
N VAL A 41 -3.61 -4.42 16.35
CA VAL A 41 -3.30 -5.73 16.94
C VAL A 41 -2.17 -5.66 17.96
N GLN A 42 -1.28 -4.66 17.90
CA GLN A 42 -0.26 -4.46 18.95
C GLN A 42 -0.83 -4.18 20.34
N LEU A 43 -2.08 -3.70 20.42
CA LEU A 43 -2.76 -3.39 21.67
C LEU A 43 -3.58 -4.58 22.19
N ALA A 44 -3.82 -5.59 21.34
CA ALA A 44 -4.67 -6.72 21.68
C ALA A 44 -4.23 -7.50 22.94
N PRO A 45 -2.93 -7.75 23.18
CA PRO A 45 -2.52 -8.40 24.43
C PRO A 45 -2.83 -7.59 25.68
N GLN A 46 -2.83 -6.25 25.62
CA GLN A 46 -3.17 -5.38 26.75
C GLN A 46 -4.65 -5.45 27.09
N MET A 47 -5.47 -5.74 26.08
CA MET A 47 -6.91 -5.97 26.20
C MET A 47 -7.24 -7.43 26.54
N GLY A 48 -6.25 -8.30 26.74
CA GLY A 48 -6.44 -9.71 27.07
C GLY A 48 -6.65 -10.63 25.87
N HIS A 49 -6.48 -10.14 24.64
CA HIS A 49 -6.64 -10.90 23.41
C HIS A 49 -5.28 -11.38 22.88
N LEU A 50 -4.89 -12.60 23.26
CA LEU A 50 -3.74 -13.27 22.66
C LEU A 50 -4.06 -13.65 21.20
N HIS A 51 -3.15 -13.34 20.28
CA HIS A 51 -3.40 -13.48 18.84
C HIS A 51 -2.24 -14.15 18.10
N ARG A 52 -2.52 -14.69 16.90
CA ARG A 52 -1.51 -15.27 16.01
C ARG A 52 -1.14 -14.35 14.84
N ILE A 53 -1.59 -13.09 14.88
CA ILE A 53 -1.35 -12.09 13.83
C ILE A 53 0.10 -11.59 13.89
N ILE A 54 0.75 -11.52 12.73
CA ILE A 54 2.07 -10.89 12.57
C ILE A 54 1.90 -9.38 12.55
N ASN A 55 2.68 -8.68 13.36
CA ASN A 55 2.70 -7.21 13.35
C ASN A 55 4.11 -6.69 13.12
N LYS A 56 4.33 -6.13 11.93
CA LYS A 56 5.60 -5.55 11.48
C LYS A 56 5.66 -4.03 11.53
N ALA A 57 4.55 -3.34 11.87
CA ALA A 57 4.41 -1.88 11.70
C ALA A 57 5.63 -1.00 12.05
N VAL A 58 5.92 -0.51 13.25
CA VAL A 58 6.97 0.53 13.50
C VAL A 58 6.71 1.90 12.87
N SER A 59 6.49 2.00 11.55
CA SER A 59 6.05 3.23 10.86
C SER A 59 4.87 2.93 9.95
N GLY A 60 4.08 3.96 9.61
CA GLY A 60 3.04 3.81 8.60
C GLY A 60 3.61 3.42 7.23
N GLU A 61 2.76 2.84 6.39
CA GLU A 61 3.00 2.45 4.99
C GLU A 61 3.75 3.53 4.21
N PRO A 62 3.36 4.83 4.27
CA PRO A 62 3.98 5.84 3.41
C PRO A 62 5.49 5.96 3.66
N VAL A 63 5.90 5.98 4.93
CA VAL A 63 7.32 6.14 5.29
C VAL A 63 8.10 4.87 4.98
N ALA A 64 7.51 3.69 5.24
CA ALA A 64 8.15 2.42 4.95
C ALA A 64 8.36 2.21 3.45
N TYR A 65 7.31 2.37 2.64
CA TYR A 65 7.40 2.23 1.19
C TYR A 65 8.22 3.32 0.52
N GLY A 66 8.21 4.55 1.05
CA GLY A 66 9.17 5.58 0.65
C GLY A 66 10.62 5.10 0.84
N THR A 67 10.91 4.45 1.96
CA THR A 67 12.24 3.91 2.26
C THR A 67 12.60 2.73 1.36
N TRP A 68 11.72 1.73 1.23
CA TRP A 68 11.95 0.55 0.40
C TRP A 68 12.12 0.89 -1.08
N CYS A 69 11.25 1.75 -1.61
CA CYS A 69 11.35 2.21 -2.99
C CYS A 69 12.57 3.12 -3.19
N GLY A 70 12.94 3.93 -2.20
CA GLY A 70 14.18 4.71 -2.23
C GLY A 70 15.44 3.84 -2.30
N ILE A 71 15.50 2.75 -1.54
CA ILE A 71 16.60 1.77 -1.60
C ILE A 71 16.62 1.12 -2.99
N ALA A 72 15.48 0.58 -3.45
CA ALA A 72 15.39 -0.06 -4.76
C ALA A 72 15.78 0.88 -5.91
N GLY A 73 15.26 2.12 -5.90
CA GLY A 73 15.55 3.15 -6.89
C GLY A 73 17.00 3.61 -6.87
N SER A 74 17.63 3.71 -5.69
CA SER A 74 19.05 4.04 -5.54
C SER A 74 19.94 2.96 -6.13
N VAL A 75 19.68 1.70 -5.80
CA VAL A 75 20.43 0.56 -6.35
C VAL A 75 20.25 0.50 -7.87
N ALA A 76 19.00 0.56 -8.35
CA ALA A 76 18.70 0.54 -9.78
C ALA A 76 19.41 1.69 -10.52
N TYR A 77 19.42 2.90 -9.94
CA TYR A 77 20.11 4.05 -10.52
C TYR A 77 21.61 3.81 -10.67
N VAL A 78 22.28 3.25 -9.66
CA VAL A 78 23.71 2.93 -9.74
C VAL A 78 23.98 1.86 -10.79
N LEU A 79 23.17 0.80 -10.83
CA LEU A 79 23.31 -0.29 -11.80
C LEU A 79 23.11 0.17 -13.25
N LEU A 80 22.16 1.09 -13.47
CA LEU A 80 21.92 1.71 -14.77
C LEU A 80 23.10 2.58 -15.22
N ASN A 81 23.56 3.49 -14.36
CA ASN A 81 24.53 4.52 -14.77
C ASN A 81 25.99 4.08 -14.69
N SER A 82 26.33 3.25 -13.70
CA SER A 82 27.72 2.83 -13.45
C SER A 82 28.05 1.50 -14.11
N MET A 83 27.09 0.56 -14.12
CA MET A 83 27.30 -0.79 -14.65
C MET A 83 26.62 -1.02 -16.01
N GLN A 84 25.85 -0.04 -16.50
CA GLN A 84 25.17 -0.08 -17.80
C GLN A 84 24.30 -1.34 -17.99
N LEU A 85 23.72 -1.83 -16.90
CA LEU A 85 22.85 -3.00 -16.95
C LEU A 85 21.53 -2.68 -17.67
N PRO A 86 20.90 -3.66 -18.34
CA PRO A 86 19.57 -3.49 -18.90
C PRO A 86 18.55 -3.06 -17.82
N VAL A 87 17.63 -2.16 -18.19
CA VAL A 87 16.68 -1.53 -17.28
C VAL A 87 15.93 -2.52 -16.41
N ILE A 88 15.34 -3.56 -17.02
CA ILE A 88 14.55 -4.57 -16.29
C ILE A 88 15.42 -5.29 -15.26
N MET A 89 16.68 -5.59 -15.57
CA MET A 89 17.59 -6.26 -14.64
C MET A 89 18.00 -5.34 -13.50
N ALA A 90 18.32 -4.07 -13.80
CA ALA A 90 18.69 -3.10 -12.77
C ALA A 90 17.57 -2.88 -11.76
N ILE A 91 16.32 -2.76 -12.24
CA ILE A 91 15.14 -2.62 -11.39
C ILE A 91 14.91 -3.90 -10.58
N ALA A 92 14.95 -5.08 -11.22
CA ALA A 92 14.78 -6.35 -10.53
C ALA A 92 15.79 -6.54 -9.39
N VAL A 93 17.07 -6.25 -9.63
CA VAL A 93 18.12 -6.35 -8.59
C VAL A 93 17.88 -5.34 -7.47
N GLY A 94 17.49 -4.11 -7.79
CA GLY A 94 17.12 -3.10 -6.79
C GLY A 94 15.96 -3.55 -5.90
N SER A 95 14.91 -4.11 -6.50
CA SER A 95 13.74 -4.64 -5.80
C SER A 95 14.06 -5.87 -4.93
N VAL A 96 14.95 -6.77 -5.39
CA VAL A 96 15.42 -7.90 -4.56
C VAL A 96 16.10 -7.38 -3.30
N ILE A 97 17.01 -6.40 -3.44
CA ILE A 97 17.71 -5.82 -2.29
C ILE A 97 16.72 -5.15 -1.33
N ALA A 98 15.76 -4.38 -1.84
CA ALA A 98 14.73 -3.77 -1.00
C ALA A 98 13.87 -4.83 -0.27
N ALA A 99 13.46 -5.91 -0.96
CA ALA A 99 12.71 -7.00 -0.36
C ALA A 99 13.49 -7.70 0.77
N MET A 100 14.81 -7.87 0.62
CA MET A 100 15.65 -8.43 1.69
C MET A 100 15.70 -7.52 2.93
N VAL A 101 15.84 -6.20 2.72
CA VAL A 101 15.84 -5.23 3.82
C VAL A 101 14.48 -5.22 4.51
N HIS A 102 13.40 -5.17 3.73
CA HIS A 102 12.03 -5.20 4.21
C HIS A 102 11.71 -6.47 5.02
N THR A 103 12.11 -7.65 4.53
CA THR A 103 11.94 -8.91 5.26
C THR A 103 12.70 -8.91 6.59
N THR A 104 13.95 -8.43 6.58
CA THR A 104 14.76 -8.30 7.80
C THR A 104 14.08 -7.38 8.81
N TYR A 105 13.58 -6.23 8.32
CA TYR A 105 12.85 -5.28 9.13
C TYR A 105 11.60 -5.92 9.75
N ALA A 106 10.81 -6.66 8.95
CA ALA A 106 9.60 -7.31 9.41
C ALA A 106 9.85 -8.35 10.52
N VAL A 107 10.92 -9.14 10.42
CA VAL A 107 11.33 -10.07 11.48
C VAL A 107 11.69 -9.30 12.75
N THR A 108 12.58 -8.31 12.63
CA THR A 108 13.09 -7.56 13.79
C THR A 108 11.99 -6.78 14.50
N SER A 109 11.07 -6.15 13.76
CA SER A 109 9.97 -5.39 14.33
C SER A 109 8.94 -6.29 15.01
N HIS A 110 8.57 -7.42 14.40
CA HIS A 110 7.64 -8.36 15.00
C HIS A 110 8.21 -8.97 16.29
N MET A 111 9.44 -9.51 16.24
CA MET A 111 10.07 -10.09 17.43
C MET A 111 10.27 -9.05 18.54
N GLY A 112 10.70 -7.82 18.17
CA GLY A 112 10.84 -6.72 19.13
C GLY A 112 9.54 -6.37 19.84
N ARG A 113 8.40 -6.41 19.13
CA ARG A 113 7.08 -6.21 19.74
C ARG A 113 6.65 -7.35 20.66
N ILE A 114 6.88 -8.59 20.28
CA ILE A 114 6.53 -9.72 21.15
C ILE A 114 7.31 -9.64 22.47
N VAL A 115 8.57 -9.20 22.42
CA VAL A 115 9.37 -8.94 23.63
C VAL A 115 8.72 -7.86 24.50
N SER A 116 8.24 -6.75 23.92
CA SER A 116 7.56 -5.70 24.71
C SER A 116 6.20 -6.15 25.26
N GLN A 117 5.54 -7.11 24.60
CA GLN A 117 4.27 -7.70 25.03
C GLN A 117 4.44 -8.91 25.97
N SER A 118 5.67 -9.26 26.36
CA SER A 118 5.94 -10.40 27.26
C SER A 118 5.23 -10.30 28.61
N GLN A 119 4.99 -9.09 29.11
CA GLN A 119 4.21 -8.84 30.33
C GLN A 119 2.76 -9.31 30.24
N PHE A 120 2.22 -9.38 29.01
CA PHE A 120 0.86 -9.83 28.74
C PHE A 120 0.81 -11.31 28.31
N ASN A 121 1.92 -12.05 28.47
CA ASN A 121 2.04 -13.46 28.08
C ASN A 121 1.78 -13.73 26.59
N GLN A 122 1.97 -12.74 25.71
CA GLN A 122 1.86 -12.93 24.26
C GLN A 122 3.01 -13.83 23.78
N PRO A 123 2.73 -15.04 23.25
CA PRO A 123 3.77 -15.95 22.80
C PRO A 123 4.28 -15.55 21.41
N LEU A 124 5.55 -15.87 21.15
CA LEU A 124 6.12 -15.82 19.80
C LEU A 124 5.76 -17.11 19.06
N PHE A 125 4.89 -17.01 18.06
CA PHE A 125 4.56 -18.13 17.19
C PHE A 125 5.55 -18.21 16.02
N MET A 126 6.51 -19.12 16.10
CA MET A 126 7.55 -19.26 15.07
C MET A 126 7.01 -19.71 13.72
N ASP A 127 5.94 -20.50 13.70
CA ASP A 127 5.27 -20.91 12.47
C ASP A 127 4.63 -19.72 11.75
N MET A 128 4.02 -18.81 12.52
CA MET A 128 3.48 -17.56 11.99
C MET A 128 4.58 -16.73 11.35
N LEU A 129 5.71 -16.55 12.04
CA LEU A 129 6.82 -15.77 11.52
C LEU A 129 7.28 -16.35 10.17
N VAL A 130 7.60 -17.64 10.10
CA VAL A 130 8.15 -18.27 8.88
C VAL A 130 7.16 -18.26 7.71
N GLN A 131 5.88 -18.52 7.96
CA GLN A 131 4.87 -18.60 6.89
C GLN A 131 4.59 -17.25 6.23
N HIS A 132 4.79 -16.14 6.95
CA HIS A 132 4.43 -14.80 6.48
C HIS A 132 5.58 -14.09 5.77
N LEU A 133 6.85 -14.49 6.02
CA LEU A 133 8.01 -13.84 5.37
C LEU A 133 8.01 -13.96 3.86
N GLY A 134 7.63 -15.13 3.32
CA GLY A 134 7.57 -15.34 1.87
C GLY A 134 6.60 -14.37 1.18
N PRO A 135 5.33 -14.32 1.61
CA PRO A 135 4.38 -13.35 1.10
C PRO A 135 4.78 -11.88 1.33
N ILE A 136 5.35 -11.53 2.49
CA ILE A 136 5.87 -10.18 2.75
C ILE A 136 6.94 -9.80 1.72
N ALA A 137 7.94 -10.67 1.54
CA ALA A 137 9.02 -10.45 0.58
C ALA A 137 8.51 -10.38 -0.87
N GLY A 138 7.59 -11.28 -1.23
CA GLY A 138 7.04 -11.39 -2.58
C GLY A 138 6.23 -10.16 -2.98
N HIS A 139 5.29 -9.73 -2.13
CA HIS A 139 4.51 -8.53 -2.41
C HIS A 139 5.39 -7.27 -2.33
N GLY A 140 6.27 -7.14 -1.34
CA GLY A 140 7.21 -6.02 -1.25
C GLY A 140 8.14 -5.90 -2.47
N PHE A 141 8.58 -7.03 -3.04
CA PHE A 141 9.30 -7.06 -4.31
C PHE A 141 8.44 -6.50 -5.46
N ILE A 142 7.19 -6.95 -5.59
CA ILE A 142 6.28 -6.50 -6.65
C ILE A 142 6.05 -4.98 -6.55
N VAL A 143 5.77 -4.48 -5.35
CA VAL A 143 5.55 -3.04 -5.12
C VAL A 143 6.76 -2.24 -5.55
N THR A 144 7.94 -2.57 -4.99
CA THR A 144 9.16 -1.82 -5.30
C THR A 144 9.54 -1.92 -6.77
N PHE A 145 9.36 -3.07 -7.41
CA PHE A 145 9.60 -3.26 -8.85
C PHE A 145 8.70 -2.37 -9.70
N CYS A 146 7.40 -2.35 -9.41
CA CYS A 146 6.43 -1.55 -10.14
C CYS A 146 6.63 -0.04 -9.90
N ILE A 147 6.92 0.38 -8.67
CA ILE A 147 7.15 1.80 -8.33
C ILE A 147 8.44 2.33 -8.95
N VAL A 148 9.53 1.58 -8.88
CA VAL A 148 10.79 1.97 -9.54
C VAL A 148 10.63 1.94 -11.06
N GLY A 149 9.89 0.97 -11.61
CA GLY A 149 9.52 0.92 -13.03
C GLY A 149 8.75 2.15 -13.48
N LEU A 150 7.68 2.51 -12.76
CA LEU A 150 6.91 3.75 -12.98
C LEU A 150 7.82 4.98 -12.90
N SER A 151 8.67 5.06 -11.88
CA SER A 151 9.59 6.17 -11.66
C SER A 151 10.59 6.30 -12.81
N TYR A 152 11.09 5.18 -13.34
CA TYR A 152 11.96 5.15 -14.51
C TYR A 152 11.22 5.65 -15.76
N LEU A 153 9.99 5.20 -16.00
CA LEU A 153 9.18 5.64 -17.14
C LEU A 153 9.00 7.16 -17.14
N MET A 154 8.86 7.79 -15.97
CA MET A 154 8.77 9.25 -15.84
C MET A 154 10.04 10.01 -16.27
N THR A 155 11.20 9.36 -16.20
CA THR A 155 12.48 9.96 -16.59
C THR A 155 12.76 9.87 -18.09
N LEU A 156 11.93 9.12 -18.85
CA LEU A 156 12.16 8.94 -20.28
C LEU A 156 12.08 10.28 -21.03
N PRO A 157 13.02 10.55 -21.96
CA PRO A 157 13.09 11.81 -22.69
C PRO A 157 12.08 11.85 -23.85
N ILE A 158 10.80 11.71 -23.53
CA ILE A 158 9.68 11.74 -24.49
C ILE A 158 8.70 12.87 -24.12
N PRO A 159 7.93 13.42 -25.07
CA PRO A 159 7.03 14.55 -24.81
C PRO A 159 6.03 14.25 -23.69
N GLY A 160 5.94 15.17 -22.71
CA GLY A 160 5.12 15.01 -21.50
C GLY A 160 5.78 14.20 -20.37
N PHE A 161 6.99 13.72 -20.58
CA PHE A 161 7.85 13.09 -19.58
C PHE A 161 9.21 13.80 -19.51
N GLY A 162 10.22 13.17 -18.93
CA GLY A 162 11.55 13.76 -18.72
C GLY A 162 11.61 14.55 -17.42
N HIS A 163 11.05 13.99 -16.35
CA HIS A 163 11.00 14.64 -15.05
C HIS A 163 12.42 15.04 -14.59
N PRO A 164 12.65 16.26 -14.08
CA PRO A 164 13.98 16.74 -13.69
C PRO A 164 14.56 16.06 -12.44
N PHE A 165 13.82 15.15 -11.81
CA PHE A 165 14.22 14.52 -10.55
C PHE A 165 14.90 13.19 -10.83
N PRO A 166 15.97 12.86 -10.08
CA PRO A 166 16.67 11.61 -10.28
C PRO A 166 15.78 10.43 -9.86
N LEU A 167 15.99 9.27 -10.48
CA LEU A 167 15.23 8.03 -10.24
C LEU A 167 15.02 7.72 -8.75
N PRO A 168 16.03 7.82 -7.87
CA PRO A 168 15.84 7.51 -6.45
C PRO A 168 14.83 8.45 -5.76
N LEU A 169 14.84 9.75 -6.10
CA LEU A 169 13.91 10.72 -5.53
C LEU A 169 12.48 10.45 -5.99
N LEU A 170 12.30 10.15 -7.27
CA LEU A 170 10.99 9.74 -7.81
C LEU A 170 10.48 8.48 -7.12
N ALA A 171 11.35 7.48 -6.93
CA ALA A 171 10.99 6.23 -6.27
C ALA A 171 10.56 6.46 -4.81
N VAL A 172 11.22 7.36 -4.07
CA VAL A 172 10.78 7.75 -2.72
C VAL A 172 9.40 8.40 -2.76
N LEU A 173 9.18 9.39 -3.63
CA LEU A 173 7.91 10.12 -3.69
C LEU A 173 6.73 9.19 -4.06
N TRP A 174 6.92 8.32 -5.04
CA TRP A 174 5.89 7.36 -5.43
C TRP A 174 5.76 6.21 -4.44
N GLY A 175 6.83 5.85 -3.72
CA GLY A 175 6.79 4.93 -2.58
C GLY A 175 5.93 5.46 -1.44
N ILE A 176 6.08 6.74 -1.08
CA ILE A 176 5.21 7.41 -0.10
C ILE A 176 3.77 7.43 -0.59
N THR A 177 3.57 7.72 -1.87
CA THR A 177 2.24 7.80 -2.47
C THR A 177 1.52 6.45 -2.44
N VAL A 178 2.17 5.35 -2.86
CA VAL A 178 1.52 4.04 -2.83
C VAL A 178 1.15 3.62 -1.42
N GLY A 179 2.02 3.84 -0.44
CA GLY A 179 1.70 3.54 0.95
C GLY A 179 0.56 4.39 1.52
N ALA A 180 0.45 5.66 1.11
CA ALA A 180 -0.67 6.50 1.51
C ALA A 180 -2.01 6.05 0.89
N ILE A 181 -1.98 5.57 -0.35
CA ILE A 181 -3.17 5.01 -1.00
C ILE A 181 -3.56 3.67 -0.39
N GLY A 182 -2.58 2.80 -0.12
CA GLY A 182 -2.75 1.59 0.69
C GLY A 182 -3.58 1.83 1.93
N SER A 183 -3.06 2.69 2.80
CA SER A 183 -3.73 2.99 4.06
C SER A 183 -5.10 3.66 3.90
N SER A 184 -5.31 4.48 2.87
CA SER A 184 -6.59 5.18 2.70
C SER A 184 -7.69 4.37 2.03
N THR A 185 -7.37 3.26 1.35
CA THR A 185 -8.34 2.50 0.55
C THR A 185 -8.46 1.04 0.97
N GLY A 186 -7.33 0.40 1.30
CA GLY A 186 -7.23 -1.01 1.65
C GLY A 186 -7.69 -1.33 3.06
N ASP A 187 -7.26 -0.50 4.03
CA ASP A 187 -7.41 -0.69 5.48
C ASP A 187 -8.81 -0.98 5.97
N VAL A 188 -9.82 -0.48 5.26
CA VAL A 188 -11.22 -0.74 5.59
C VAL A 188 -11.48 -2.25 5.63
N HIS A 189 -10.91 -3.01 4.69
CA HIS A 189 -11.19 -4.44 4.53
C HIS A 189 -10.48 -5.32 5.56
N TYR A 190 -9.22 -5.02 5.89
CA TYR A 190 -8.51 -5.74 6.94
C TYR A 190 -9.02 -5.32 8.30
N GLY A 191 -8.96 -4.02 8.56
CA GLY A 191 -9.26 -3.44 9.84
C GLY A 191 -10.73 -3.57 10.18
N ALA A 192 -11.57 -2.75 9.54
CA ALA A 192 -12.99 -2.71 9.89
C ALA A 192 -13.71 -4.04 9.62
N GLU A 193 -13.39 -4.73 8.52
CA GLU A 193 -14.18 -5.88 8.05
C GLU A 193 -13.69 -7.28 8.46
N ARG A 194 -12.43 -7.43 8.86
CA ARG A 194 -11.90 -8.73 9.32
C ARG A 194 -11.40 -8.68 10.75
N GLU A 195 -10.63 -7.68 11.14
CA GLU A 195 -10.10 -7.60 12.50
C GLU A 195 -11.21 -7.28 13.52
N TYR A 196 -12.16 -6.42 13.16
CA TYR A 196 -13.22 -5.92 14.03
C TYR A 196 -14.63 -6.47 13.70
N GLN A 197 -14.73 -7.71 13.19
CA GLN A 197 -16.01 -8.34 12.78
C GLN A 197 -17.11 -8.42 13.85
N GLN A 198 -16.74 -8.34 15.11
CA GLN A 198 -17.69 -8.28 16.23
C GLN A 198 -18.42 -6.94 16.34
N TYR A 199 -17.94 -5.92 15.62
CA TYR A 199 -18.54 -4.60 15.53
C TYR A 199 -19.38 -4.46 14.25
N PRO A 200 -20.35 -3.52 14.22
CA PRO A 200 -21.18 -3.30 13.04
C PRO A 200 -20.35 -2.95 11.79
N PHE A 201 -20.70 -3.61 10.67
CA PHE A 201 -20.11 -3.38 9.35
C PHE A 201 -20.07 -1.88 8.98
N GLY A 202 -18.95 -1.43 8.41
CA GLY A 202 -18.81 -0.05 7.95
C GLY A 202 -18.76 1.01 9.06
N GLY A 203 -18.74 0.62 10.35
CA GLY A 203 -18.48 1.53 11.46
C GLY A 203 -16.99 1.87 11.55
N GLY A 204 -16.65 3.16 11.64
CA GLY A 204 -15.27 3.55 11.98
C GLY A 204 -14.92 2.97 13.35
N ILE A 205 -13.69 2.46 13.51
CA ILE A 205 -13.24 1.81 14.74
C ILE A 205 -12.83 2.88 15.76
N PRO A 206 -13.57 3.07 16.88
CA PRO A 206 -13.15 4.02 17.90
C PRO A 206 -11.82 3.62 18.53
N VAL A 207 -11.02 4.62 18.91
CA VAL A 207 -9.73 4.39 19.57
C VAL A 207 -9.87 3.57 20.86
N ALA A 208 -11.00 3.72 21.55
CA ALA A 208 -11.29 3.00 22.79
C ALA A 208 -11.38 1.47 22.62
N ILE A 209 -11.68 0.98 21.42
CA ILE A 209 -11.79 -0.46 21.12
C ILE A 209 -10.57 -1.00 20.37
N HIS A 210 -9.53 -0.19 20.17
CA HIS A 210 -8.30 -0.67 19.55
C HIS A 210 -7.72 -1.83 20.39
N GLY A 211 -7.42 -2.94 19.72
CA GLY A 211 -6.95 -4.16 20.38
C GLY A 211 -8.06 -5.12 20.81
N ASP A 212 -9.33 -4.71 20.83
CA ASP A 212 -10.44 -5.66 20.94
C ASP A 212 -10.75 -6.29 19.58
N ILE A 213 -9.89 -7.25 19.22
CA ILE A 213 -9.84 -7.87 17.90
C ILE A 213 -10.46 -9.26 17.90
N THR A 214 -10.96 -9.66 16.74
CA THR A 214 -11.47 -11.02 16.50
C THR A 214 -10.30 -11.99 16.29
N THR A 215 -9.99 -12.78 17.32
CA THR A 215 -8.87 -13.75 17.29
C THR A 215 -9.24 -15.14 16.76
N LYS A 216 -10.53 -15.41 16.58
CA LYS A 216 -11.04 -16.68 16.07
C LYS A 216 -11.55 -16.52 14.63
N ALA A 217 -11.19 -17.47 13.79
CA ALA A 217 -11.70 -17.65 12.44
C ALA A 217 -12.71 -18.80 12.40
N GLU A 218 -13.24 -19.07 11.21
CA GLU A 218 -14.27 -20.07 10.92
C GLU A 218 -13.80 -21.50 11.25
N LEU A 219 -12.49 -21.76 11.19
CA LEU A 219 -11.88 -23.08 11.40
C LEU A 219 -10.77 -23.11 12.46
N GLY A 220 -10.57 -22.04 13.23
CA GLY A 220 -9.52 -22.02 14.26
C GLY A 220 -9.09 -20.63 14.73
N ALA A 221 -7.83 -20.50 15.13
CA ALA A 221 -7.24 -19.20 15.47
C ALA A 221 -6.93 -18.43 14.18
N ARG A 222 -7.40 -17.18 14.12
CA ARG A 222 -7.17 -16.28 12.99
C ARG A 222 -5.72 -15.84 12.91
N ASN A 223 -5.23 -15.66 11.70
CA ASN A 223 -3.94 -15.05 11.41
C ASN A 223 -4.01 -14.01 10.28
N SER A 224 -2.88 -13.34 10.02
CA SER A 224 -2.79 -12.31 8.99
C SER A 224 -2.98 -12.85 7.55
N MET A 225 -2.63 -14.11 7.27
CA MET A 225 -2.90 -14.73 5.96
C MET A 225 -4.39 -14.87 5.69
N ASP A 226 -5.20 -15.22 6.71
CA ASP A 226 -6.66 -15.30 6.58
C ASP A 226 -7.26 -13.95 6.20
N VAL A 227 -6.64 -12.86 6.65
CA VAL A 227 -7.08 -11.50 6.33
C VAL A 227 -6.60 -11.09 4.94
N ALA A 228 -5.34 -11.31 4.61
CA ALA A 228 -4.81 -11.06 3.26
C ALA A 228 -5.61 -11.83 2.19
N HIS A 229 -6.03 -13.07 2.47
CA HIS A 229 -6.89 -13.83 1.56
C HIS A 229 -8.28 -13.22 1.34
N PHE A 230 -8.82 -12.53 2.35
CA PHE A 230 -10.06 -11.78 2.21
C PHE A 230 -9.83 -10.50 1.39
N CYS A 231 -8.82 -9.72 1.75
CA CYS A 231 -8.49 -8.47 1.06
C CYS A 231 -8.07 -8.69 -0.40
N ALA A 232 -7.46 -9.83 -0.74
CA ALA A 232 -7.13 -10.20 -2.12
C ALA A 232 -8.34 -10.21 -3.06
N LYS A 233 -9.56 -10.34 -2.53
CA LYS A 233 -10.80 -10.29 -3.32
C LYS A 233 -11.38 -8.88 -3.44
N TYR A 234 -11.11 -8.00 -2.47
CA TYR A 234 -11.80 -6.72 -2.32
C TYR A 234 -10.82 -5.56 -2.10
N GLY A 235 -10.14 -5.52 -0.95
CA GLY A 235 -9.15 -4.49 -0.59
C GLY A 235 -8.09 -4.28 -1.66
N GLY A 236 -7.32 -5.33 -1.97
CA GLY A 236 -6.18 -5.23 -2.90
C GLY A 236 -6.60 -4.72 -4.28
N PRO A 237 -7.63 -5.32 -4.92
CA PRO A 237 -8.14 -4.80 -6.19
C PRO A 237 -8.61 -3.34 -6.13
N LEU A 238 -9.24 -2.90 -5.04
CA LEU A 238 -9.70 -1.52 -4.87
C LEU A 238 -8.53 -0.55 -4.68
N THR A 239 -7.54 -0.90 -3.85
CA THR A 239 -6.31 -0.12 -3.67
C THR A 239 -5.53 0.01 -4.97
N GLY A 240 -5.37 -1.10 -5.70
CA GLY A 240 -4.75 -1.11 -7.01
C GLY A 240 -5.52 -0.23 -8.02
N PHE A 241 -6.83 -0.34 -8.07
CA PHE A 241 -7.64 0.49 -8.96
C PHE A 241 -7.49 1.98 -8.60
N ALA A 242 -7.58 2.33 -7.32
CA ALA A 242 -7.44 3.71 -6.85
C ALA A 242 -6.08 4.30 -7.24
N PHE A 243 -4.99 3.58 -6.95
CA PHE A 243 -3.65 4.08 -7.26
C PHE A 243 -3.38 4.15 -8.77
N GLY A 244 -3.80 3.13 -9.52
CA GLY A 244 -3.70 3.14 -10.98
C GLY A 244 -4.50 4.26 -11.64
N ALA A 245 -5.71 4.53 -11.14
CA ALA A 245 -6.54 5.63 -11.61
C ALA A 245 -5.88 6.99 -11.30
N ILE A 246 -5.30 7.17 -10.11
CA ILE A 246 -4.57 8.39 -9.76
C ILE A 246 -3.42 8.64 -10.74
N VAL A 247 -2.59 7.61 -10.98
CA VAL A 247 -1.46 7.73 -11.92
C VAL A 247 -1.97 8.02 -13.32
N PHE A 248 -2.92 7.24 -13.83
CA PHE A 248 -3.45 7.44 -15.17
C PHE A 248 -4.04 8.84 -15.34
N LEU A 249 -4.93 9.27 -14.44
CA LEU A 249 -5.62 10.56 -14.46
C LEU A 249 -4.66 11.75 -14.30
N SER A 250 -3.52 11.56 -13.65
CA SER A 250 -2.51 12.60 -13.44
C SER A 250 -1.61 12.84 -14.65
N PHE A 251 -1.36 11.82 -15.48
CA PHE A 251 -0.41 11.94 -16.59
C PHE A 251 -1.07 12.07 -17.97
N TRP A 252 -2.21 11.42 -18.21
CA TRP A 252 -2.84 11.44 -19.54
C TRP A 252 -3.23 12.85 -20.01
N ASN A 253 -3.67 13.71 -19.08
CA ASN A 253 -4.13 15.07 -19.35
C ASN A 253 -3.00 15.96 -19.88
N THR A 254 -1.78 15.81 -19.37
CA THR A 254 -0.59 16.54 -19.85
C THR A 254 -0.15 16.09 -21.24
N ILE A 255 -0.36 14.81 -21.58
CA ILE A 255 -0.10 14.27 -22.92
C ILE A 255 -1.12 14.80 -23.94
N VAL A 256 -2.40 14.84 -23.58
CA VAL A 256 -3.49 15.21 -24.51
C VAL A 256 -3.62 16.72 -24.67
N PHE A 257 -3.53 17.48 -23.57
CA PHE A 257 -3.84 18.91 -23.55
C PHE A 257 -2.60 19.80 -23.35
N GLY A 258 -1.41 19.21 -23.31
CA GLY A 258 -0.18 19.91 -22.95
C GLY A 258 -0.16 20.34 -21.47
N ILE A 259 0.85 21.11 -21.06
CA ILE A 259 1.04 21.49 -19.65
C ILE A 259 -0.15 22.34 -19.15
N THR A 260 -0.46 23.45 -19.84
CA THR A 260 -1.51 24.39 -19.39
C THR A 260 -2.89 23.75 -19.42
N GLY A 261 -3.24 23.06 -20.52
CA GLY A 261 -4.53 22.38 -20.64
C GLY A 261 -4.65 21.18 -19.70
N GLY A 262 -3.53 20.48 -19.44
CA GLY A 262 -3.44 19.39 -18.48
C GLY A 262 -3.72 19.84 -17.05
N ILE A 263 -3.16 20.98 -16.62
CA ILE A 263 -3.42 21.56 -15.29
C ILE A 263 -4.91 21.91 -15.14
N ILE A 264 -5.52 22.56 -16.15
CA ILE A 264 -6.93 22.92 -16.13
C ILE A 264 -7.81 21.66 -16.07
N SER A 265 -7.53 20.68 -16.92
CA SER A 265 -8.24 19.39 -16.94
C SER A 265 -8.09 18.65 -15.60
N GLY A 266 -6.89 18.62 -15.03
CA GLY A 266 -6.64 18.04 -13.70
C GLY A 266 -7.45 18.71 -12.60
N LEU A 267 -7.51 20.05 -12.59
CA LEU A 267 -8.31 20.79 -11.62
C LEU A 267 -9.81 20.49 -11.75
N ILE A 268 -10.33 20.37 -12.98
CA ILE A 268 -11.71 19.95 -13.22
C ILE A 268 -11.97 18.54 -12.68
N ILE A 269 -11.07 17.58 -12.94
CA ILE A 269 -11.19 16.20 -12.44
C ILE A 269 -11.25 16.19 -10.92
N VAL A 270 -10.34 16.90 -10.24
CA VAL A 270 -10.32 16.99 -8.77
C VAL A 270 -11.64 17.57 -8.23
N LEU A 271 -12.14 18.66 -8.82
CA LEU A 271 -13.42 19.26 -8.40
C LEU A 271 -14.60 18.28 -8.58
N LEU A 272 -14.63 17.55 -9.70
CA LEU A 272 -15.67 16.55 -9.94
C LEU A 272 -15.61 15.41 -8.93
N LEU A 273 -14.41 14.93 -8.58
CA LEU A 273 -14.23 13.88 -7.57
C LEU A 273 -14.67 14.34 -6.18
N ILE A 274 -14.36 15.59 -5.79
CA ILE A 274 -14.83 16.17 -4.52
C ILE A 274 -16.36 16.23 -4.47
N ILE A 275 -16.99 16.68 -5.55
CA ILE A 275 -18.46 16.77 -5.64
C ILE A 275 -19.08 15.38 -5.56
N LEU A 276 -18.54 14.41 -6.31
CA LEU A 276 -18.99 13.01 -6.28
C LEU A 276 -18.86 12.40 -4.89
N ASN A 277 -17.71 12.59 -4.23
CA ASN A 277 -17.47 12.08 -2.88
C ASN A 277 -18.50 12.63 -1.89
N ASN A 278 -18.72 13.95 -1.88
CA ASN A 278 -19.72 14.58 -1.00
C ASN A 278 -21.13 14.04 -1.27
N ARG A 279 -21.51 13.85 -2.54
CA ARG A 279 -22.83 13.29 -2.90
C ARG A 279 -22.99 11.85 -2.42
N LEU A 280 -21.94 11.04 -2.57
CA LEU A 280 -21.92 9.64 -2.14
C LEU A 280 -21.98 9.55 -0.61
N GLU A 281 -21.22 10.37 0.09
CA GLU A 281 -21.23 10.45 1.55
C GLU A 281 -22.60 10.86 2.09
N VAL A 282 -23.20 11.93 1.55
CA VAL A 282 -24.55 12.37 1.94
C VAL A 282 -25.59 11.28 1.66
N PHE A 283 -25.49 10.59 0.52
CA PHE A 283 -26.37 9.47 0.19
C PHE A 283 -26.23 8.32 1.19
N ALA A 284 -24.99 7.93 1.52
CA ALA A 284 -24.71 6.86 2.47
C ALA A 284 -25.26 7.19 3.86
N ARG A 285 -25.00 8.41 4.36
CA ARG A 285 -25.54 8.89 5.65
C ARG A 285 -27.07 8.87 5.69
N ASN A 286 -27.72 9.31 4.60
CA ASN A 286 -29.19 9.36 4.53
C ASN A 286 -29.84 7.98 4.42
N THR A 287 -29.14 7.00 3.85
CA THR A 287 -29.70 5.67 3.56
C THR A 287 -29.41 4.67 4.68
N TYR A 288 -28.21 4.71 5.24
CA TYR A 288 -27.74 3.75 6.25
C TYR A 288 -27.73 4.32 7.68
N GLY A 289 -28.08 5.61 7.83
CA GLY A 289 -28.07 6.33 9.11
C GLY A 289 -26.69 6.90 9.46
N PRO A 290 -26.61 7.81 10.46
CA PRO A 290 -25.32 8.24 11.00
C PRO A 290 -24.59 7.06 11.65
N TYR A 291 -23.25 7.13 11.72
CA TYR A 291 -22.49 6.34 12.70
C TYR A 291 -23.18 6.56 14.05
N LYS A 292 -23.67 5.48 14.69
CA LYS A 292 -24.50 5.53 15.90
C LYS A 292 -24.07 6.69 16.81
N GLU A 293 -24.96 7.66 17.02
CA GLU A 293 -24.79 8.58 18.14
C GLU A 293 -24.89 7.73 19.40
N ASP A 294 -23.88 7.83 20.26
CA ASP A 294 -23.72 7.03 21.47
C ASP A 294 -25.04 6.95 22.27
N GLU A 295 -25.49 5.72 22.59
CA GLU A 295 -26.45 5.46 23.68
C GLU A 295 -25.72 5.32 25.01
#